data_AF-A0A091J7F2-F1
#
_entry.id   AF-A0A091J7F2-F1
#
_cell.length_a   1.000
_cell.length_b   1.000
_cell.length_c   1.000
_cell.angle_alpha   90.00
_cell.angle_beta   90.00
_cell.angle_gamma   90.00
#
_symmetry.space_group_name_H-M   'P 1'
#
loop_
_entity.id
_entity.type
_entity.pdbx_description
1 polymer ?
#
loop_
_entity_poly.entity_id
_entity_poly.type
_entity_poly.pdbx_seq_one_letter_code
_entity_poly.pdbx_strand_id
1 'polypeptide(L)' 'GFMRAPNNDVQCKQAGGTCSTDRCPLPNMRSFGHCQQGVPCCRTV' A
#
# COMPACT_ATOMS: atom_id res chain seq x y z
N GLY A 1 -13.94 4.28 -11.64
CA GLY A 1 -13.60 2.85 -11.70
C GLY A 1 -12.96 2.45 -10.38
N PHE A 2 -13.44 1.41 -9.72
CA PHE A 2 -12.90 0.94 -8.45
C PHE A 2 -11.51 0.33 -8.70
N MET A 3 -10.43 1.11 -8.49
CA MET A 3 -9.08 0.54 -8.46
C MET A 3 -9.06 -0.53 -7.36
N ARG A 4 -8.82 -1.79 -7.75
CA ARG A 4 -8.64 -2.87 -6.78
C ARG A 4 -7.50 -2.52 -5.84
N ALA A 5 -7.74 -2.65 -4.54
CA ALA A 5 -6.70 -2.53 -3.55
C ALA A 5 -5.60 -3.57 -3.83
N PRO A 6 -4.31 -3.19 -3.83
CA PRO A 6 -3.23 -4.14 -3.97
C PRO A 6 -3.30 -5.16 -2.83
N ASN A 7 -3.07 -6.44 -3.16
CA ASN A 7 -3.05 -7.54 -2.19
C ASN A 7 -1.69 -8.23 -2.07
N ASN A 8 -0.72 -7.79 -2.87
CA ASN A 8 0.62 -8.34 -2.91
C ASN A 8 1.66 -7.23 -3.13
N ASP A 9 2.92 -7.51 -2.77
CA ASP A 9 4.04 -6.59 -2.96
C ASP A 9 4.17 -6.07 -4.39
N VAL A 10 4.00 -6.95 -5.39
CA VAL A 10 4.12 -6.58 -6.80
C VAL A 10 3.06 -5.56 -7.21
N GLN A 11 1.80 -5.75 -6.81
CA GLN A 11 0.71 -4.81 -7.06
C GLN A 11 0.92 -3.50 -6.33
N CYS A 12 1.41 -3.55 -5.08
CA CYS A 12 1.72 -2.34 -4.33
C CYS A 12 2.77 -1.51 -5.06
N LYS A 13 3.86 -2.15 -5.49
CA LYS A 13 4.96 -1.52 -6.21
C LYS A 13 4.53 -1.00 -7.59
N GLN A 14 3.72 -1.77 -8.33
CA GLN A 14 3.15 -1.34 -9.61
C GLN A 14 2.21 -0.13 -9.48
N ALA A 15 1.51 -0.03 -8.35
CA ALA A 15 0.66 1.11 -8.05
C ALA A 15 1.44 2.34 -7.53
N GLY A 16 2.78 2.27 -7.47
CA GLY A 16 3.62 3.34 -6.94
C GLY A 16 3.57 3.47 -5.41
N GLY A 17 3.20 2.40 -4.72
CA GLY A 17 3.23 2.28 -3.28
C GLY A 17 4.45 1.53 -2.76
N THR A 18 4.63 1.59 -1.45
CA THR A 18 5.65 0.88 -0.68
C THR A 18 4.97 0.08 0.43
N CYS A 19 5.45 -1.13 0.65
CA CYS A 19 5.01 -1.99 1.75
C CYS A 19 5.56 -1.47 3.07
N SER A 20 4.69 -1.29 4.06
CA SER A 20 5.07 -0.90 5.41
C SER A 20 4.52 -1.90 6.41
N THR A 21 5.31 -2.28 7.42
CA THR A 21 5.03 -3.46 8.26
C THR A 21 3.95 -3.22 9.32
N ASP A 22 3.63 -1.97 9.65
CA ASP A 22 2.66 -1.63 10.70
C ASP A 22 1.71 -0.51 10.26
N ARG A 23 2.26 0.68 9.99
CA ARG A 23 1.54 1.86 9.51
C ARG A 23 2.41 2.67 8.57
N CYS A 24 1.77 3.40 7.67
CA CYS A 24 2.45 4.32 6.80
C CYS A 24 3.13 5.43 7.65
N PRO A 25 4.46 5.57 7.59
CA PRO A 25 5.21 6.43 8.50
C PRO A 25 4.99 7.93 8.25
N LEU A 26 4.55 8.28 7.04
CA LEU A 26 4.36 9.66 6.61
C LEU A 26 2.88 10.05 6.66
N PRO A 27 2.53 11.25 7.15
CA PRO A 27 1.15 11.74 7.17
C PRO A 27 0.58 11.92 5.75
N ASN A 28 1.45 12.12 4.76
CA ASN A 28 1.09 12.23 3.34
C ASN A 28 0.92 10.86 2.66
N MET A 29 1.18 9.76 3.36
CA MET A 29 0.98 8.41 2.85
C MET A 29 -0.34 7.84 3.35
N ARG A 30 -1.12 7.26 2.44
CA ARG A 30 -2.34 6.52 2.76
C ARG A 30 -2.15 5.05 2.45
N SER A 31 -2.64 4.20 3.36
CA SER A 31 -2.81 2.78 3.11
C SER A 31 -4.00 2.58 2.17
N PHE A 32 -3.78 1.94 1.02
CA PHE A 32 -4.83 1.69 0.02
C PHE A 32 -4.95 0.21 -0.36
N GLY A 33 -4.19 -0.65 0.32
CA GLY A 33 -4.22 -2.10 0.21
C GLY A 33 -3.17 -2.71 1.15
N HIS A 34 -2.68 -3.89 0.80
CA HIS A 34 -1.76 -4.68 1.59
C HIS A 34 -0.80 -5.45 0.69
N CYS A 35 0.45 -5.63 1.12
CA CYS A 35 1.46 -6.39 0.39
C CYS A 35 1.51 -7.85 0.82
N GLN A 36 1.25 -8.12 2.09
CA GLN A 36 1.18 -9.45 2.68
C GLN A 36 0.23 -9.38 3.88
N GLN A 37 -0.03 -10.51 4.53
CA GLN A 37 -0.86 -10.57 5.73
C GLN A 37 -0.23 -9.70 6.83
N GLY A 38 -0.88 -8.59 7.17
CA GLY A 38 -0.41 -7.64 8.18
C GLY A 38 0.47 -6.49 7.68
N VAL A 39 0.83 -6.43 6.39
CA VAL A 39 1.70 -5.38 5.82
C VAL A 39 0.88 -4.46 4.93
N PRO A 40 0.44 -3.27 5.38
CA PRO A 40 -0.25 -2.32 4.52
C PRO A 40 0.63 -1.82 3.36
N CYS A 41 -0.01 -1.61 2.21
CA CYS A 41 0.57 -0.93 1.06
C CYS A 41 0.30 0.58 1.17
N CYS A 42 1.36 1.36 1.32
CA CYS A 42 1.35 2.80 1.55
C CYS A 42 1.71 3.55 0.28
N ARG A 43 0.92 4.55 -0.10
CA ARG A 43 1.21 5.43 -1.24
C ARG A 43 1.00 6.88 -0.87
N THR A 44 1.87 7.74 -1.38
CA THR A 44 1.73 9.20 -1.27
C THR A 44 0.50 9.65 -2.06
N VAL A 45 -0.40 10.41 -1.42
CA VAL A 45 -1.55 11.03 -2.10
C VAL A 45 -1.15 12.23 -2.94
#